data_AF-A0A2V6DPQ4-F1
#
_entry.id   AF-A0A2V6DPQ4-F1
#
_cell.length_a   1.000
_cell.length_b   1.000
_cell.length_c   1.000
_cell.angle_alpha   90.00
_cell.angle_beta   90.00
_cell.angle_gamma   90.00
#
_symmetry.space_group_name_H-M   'P 1'
#
loop_
_entity.id
_entity.type
_entity.pdbx_description
1 polymer ?
#
loop_
_entity_poly.entity_id
_entity_poly.type
_entity_poly.pdbx_seq_one_letter_code
_entity_poly.pdbx_strand_id
1 'polypeptide(L)'
;DNSRVLKITDKTIITKSGQPATMKEIVANEEVRGSYYKMPDGSMEAKMVKLGPLTEAEKAEREARRAKREEKKAGISPAASVSPSASPRT
;
A
#
# COMPACT_ATOMS: atom_id res chain seq x y z
N ASP A 1 17.14 3.12 -2.31
CA ASP A 1 15.95 3.32 -3.15
C ASP A 1 14.93 2.21 -2.99
N ASN A 2 13.84 2.46 -2.27
CA ASN A 2 12.67 1.56 -2.27
C ASN A 2 11.46 2.31 -2.81
N SER A 3 11.56 2.77 -4.06
CA SER A 3 10.44 3.36 -4.79
C SER A 3 9.42 2.26 -5.10
N ARG A 4 8.17 2.46 -4.66
CA ARG A 4 7.05 1.59 -5.03
C ARG A 4 6.26 2.26 -6.13
N VAL A 5 6.11 1.57 -7.26
CA VAL A 5 5.30 2.04 -8.38
C VAL A 5 3.90 1.44 -8.24
N LEU A 6 2.88 2.28 -8.23
CA LEU A 6 1.48 1.86 -8.22
C LEU A 6 0.83 2.23 -9.56
N LYS A 7 0.15 1.27 -10.18
CA LYS A 7 -0.70 1.49 -11.35
C LYS A 7 -2.00 2.13 -10.89
N ILE A 8 -2.34 3.27 -11.47
CA ILE A 8 -3.63 3.93 -11.26
C ILE A 8 -4.51 3.60 -12.47
N THR A 9 -5.73 3.14 -12.21
CA THR A 9 -6.71 2.75 -13.23
C THR A 9 -8.00 3.53 -13.00
N ASP A 10 -8.98 3.40 -13.91
CA ASP A 10 -10.27 4.09 -13.79
C ASP A 10 -11.08 3.67 -12.54
N LYS A 11 -10.71 2.53 -11.94
CA LYS A 11 -11.31 2.02 -10.70
C LYS A 11 -10.71 2.64 -9.45
N THR A 12 -9.59 3.36 -9.57
CA THR A 12 -8.93 3.99 -8.44
C THR A 12 -9.73 5.22 -7.99
N ILE A 13 -10.13 5.24 -6.72
CA ILE A 13 -10.81 6.40 -6.14
C ILE A 13 -9.76 7.42 -5.70
N ILE A 14 -9.75 8.59 -6.33
CA ILE A 14 -8.86 9.70 -5.97
C ILE A 14 -9.66 10.74 -5.20
N THR A 15 -9.16 11.17 -4.05
CA THR A 15 -9.78 12.21 -3.24
C THR A 15 -8.74 13.21 -2.77
N LYS A 16 -9.09 14.50 -2.69
CA LYS A 16 -8.26 15.57 -2.14
C LYS A 16 -9.06 16.29 -1.06
N SER A 17 -8.55 16.30 0.18
CA SER A 17 -9.25 16.91 1.32
C SER A 17 -10.70 16.43 1.50
N GLY A 18 -10.98 15.16 1.19
CA GLY A 18 -12.32 14.57 1.27
C GLY A 18 -13.24 14.82 0.07
N GLN A 19 -12.81 15.61 -0.92
CA GLN A 19 -13.53 15.78 -2.18
C GLN A 19 -13.00 14.83 -3.26
N PRO A 20 -13.84 14.34 -4.19
CA PRO A 20 -13.35 13.58 -5.34
C PRO A 20 -12.39 14.45 -6.15
N ALA A 21 -11.22 13.90 -6.44
CA ALA A 21 -10.17 14.58 -7.17
C ALA A 21 -9.88 13.86 -8.49
N THR A 22 -9.28 14.58 -9.42
CA THR A 22 -8.90 14.03 -10.73
C THR A 22 -7.39 13.96 -10.92
N MET A 23 -6.94 13.22 -11.93
CA MET A 23 -5.52 13.10 -12.28
C MET A 23 -4.83 14.46 -12.50
N LYS A 24 -5.58 15.49 -12.90
CA LYS A 24 -5.05 16.85 -13.11
C LYS A 24 -4.60 17.52 -11.81
N GLU A 25 -5.14 17.10 -10.67
CA GLU A 25 -4.83 17.67 -9.36
C GLU A 25 -3.66 16.97 -8.67
N ILE A 26 -3.12 15.91 -9.28
CA ILE A 26 -1.94 15.21 -8.80
C ILE A 26 -0.72 16.06 -9.15
N VAL A 27 -0.09 16.62 -8.12
CA VAL A 27 1.14 17.38 -8.25
C VAL A 27 2.33 16.45 -7.99
N ALA A 28 3.36 16.55 -8.83
CA ALA A 28 4.60 15.82 -8.61
C ALA A 28 5.25 16.24 -7.28
N ASN A 29 5.82 15.29 -6.54
CA ASN A 29 6.32 15.47 -5.18
C ASN A 29 5.27 15.81 -4.11
N GLU A 30 3.97 15.72 -4.42
CA GLU A 30 2.93 15.78 -3.39
C GLU A 30 2.87 14.45 -2.63
N GLU A 31 2.76 14.53 -1.30
CA GLU A 31 2.63 13.34 -0.48
C GLU A 31 1.23 12.74 -0.68
N VAL A 32 1.17 11.45 -1.01
CA VAL A 32 -0.08 10.75 -1.27
C VAL A 32 -0.26 9.59 -0.31
N ARG A 33 -1.51 9.37 0.08
CA ARG A 33 -1.90 8.25 0.94
C ARG A 33 -2.89 7.37 0.25
N GLY A 34 -3.04 6.14 0.74
CA GLY A 34 -3.91 5.23 0.04
C GLY A 34 -3.80 3.78 0.44
N SER A 35 -4.59 3.00 -0.25
CA SER A 35 -4.55 1.55 -0.21
C SER A 35 -4.33 1.01 -1.61
N TYR A 36 -3.69 -0.13 -1.69
CA TYR A 36 -3.36 -0.80 -2.94
C TYR A 36 -3.70 -2.27 -2.86
N TYR A 37 -3.96 -2.86 -4.02
CA TYR A 37 -4.00 -4.29 -4.20
C TYR A 37 -2.67 -4.78 -4.75
N LYS A 38 -2.20 -5.93 -4.25
CA LYS A 38 -1.17 -6.70 -4.93
C LYS A 38 -1.86 -7.61 -5.92
N MET A 39 -1.57 -7.39 -7.19
CA MET A 39 -2.05 -8.22 -8.27
C MET A 39 -1.21 -9.52 -8.31
N PRO A 40 -1.77 -10.62 -8.86
CA PRO A 40 -1.08 -11.91 -8.93
C PRO A 40 0.16 -11.88 -9.84
N ASP A 41 0.23 -10.91 -10.77
CA ASP A 41 1.39 -10.62 -11.61
C ASP A 41 2.54 -9.93 -10.85
N GLY A 42 2.38 -9.70 -9.54
CA GLY A 42 3.35 -9.00 -8.70
C GLY A 42 3.26 -7.48 -8.78
N SER A 43 2.40 -6.93 -9.64
CA SER A 43 2.20 -5.49 -9.75
C SER A 43 1.30 -4.95 -8.62
N MET A 44 1.40 -3.64 -8.37
CA MET A 44 0.63 -2.96 -7.34
C MET A 44 -0.39 -2.05 -8.01
N GLU A 45 -1.68 -2.25 -7.74
CA GLU A 45 -2.76 -1.42 -8.27
C GLU A 45 -3.32 -0.54 -7.15
N ALA A 46 -3.49 0.76 -7.41
CA ALA A 46 -4.04 1.69 -6.44
C ALA A 46 -5.57 1.47 -6.32
N LYS A 47 -6.04 1.19 -5.10
CA LYS A 47 -7.48 1.13 -4.80
C LYS A 47 -8.04 2.51 -4.51
N MET A 48 -7.34 3.24 -3.65
CA MET A 48 -7.74 4.56 -3.21
C MET A 48 -6.50 5.41 -3.00
N VAL A 49 -6.52 6.63 -3.52
CA VAL A 49 -5.47 7.64 -3.40
C VAL A 49 -6.08 8.88 -2.75
N LYS A 50 -5.57 9.24 -1.58
CA LYS A 50 -5.90 10.46 -0.85
C LYS A 50 -4.73 11.44 -1.02
N LEU A 51 -5.00 12.52 -1.74
CA LEU A 51 -4.12 13.66 -1.94
C LEU A 51 -4.26 14.63 -0.77
N GLY A 52 -3.15 15.16 -0.31
CA GLY A 52 -3.13 16.17 0.74
C GLY A 52 -2.24 15.83 1.95
N PRO A 53 -1.91 16.86 2.75
CA PRO A 53 -0.90 16.79 3.79
C PRO A 53 -1.24 15.79 4.88
N LEU A 54 -0.19 15.27 5.51
CA LEU A 54 -0.30 14.43 6.69
C LEU A 54 -0.68 15.27 7.90
N THR A 55 -1.95 15.20 8.32
CA THR A 55 -2.34 15.73 9.62
C THR A 55 -1.57 14.95 10.70
N GLU A 56 -1.06 15.64 11.72
CA GLU A 56 -0.22 15.04 12.76
C GLU A 56 -0.92 13.84 13.44
N ALA A 57 -2.24 13.91 13.57
CA ALA A 57 -3.07 12.82 14.08
C ALA A 57 -2.94 11.52 13.25
N GLU A 58 -2.96 11.62 11.91
CA GLU A 58 -2.79 10.44 11.07
C GLU A 58 -1.31 10.00 10.95
N LYS A 59 -0.34 10.88 11.26
CA LYS A 59 1.08 10.50 11.37
C LYS A 59 1.28 9.57 12.57
N ALA A 60 0.77 10.01 13.71
CA ALA A 60 0.81 9.25 14.95
C ALA A 60 0.10 7.90 14.79
N GLU A 61 -1.07 7.86 14.16
CA GLU A 61 -1.79 6.60 13.94
C GLU A 61 -1.05 5.67 12.95
N ARG A 62 -0.47 6.22 11.87
CA ARG A 62 0.32 5.41 10.93
C ARG A 62 1.56 4.83 11.58
N GLU A 63 2.26 5.60 12.42
CA GLU A 63 3.42 5.11 13.17
C GLU A 63 3.03 4.09 14.23
N ALA A 64 1.96 4.31 14.98
CA ALA A 64 1.44 3.32 15.93
C ALA A 64 1.06 2.00 15.22
N ARG A 65 0.41 2.10 14.05
CA ARG A 65 0.05 0.92 13.24
C ARG A 65 1.27 0.24 12.63
N ARG A 66 2.33 0.99 12.32
CA ARG A 66 3.61 0.45 11.84
C ARG A 66 4.36 -0.26 12.96
N ALA A 67 4.44 0.34 14.16
CA ALA A 67 5.04 -0.26 15.36
C ALA A 67 4.34 -1.57 15.74
N LYS A 68 2.99 -1.58 15.77
CA LYS A 68 2.21 -2.80 16.04
C LYS A 68 2.39 -3.90 14.98
N ARG A 69 2.68 -3.51 13.73
CA ARG A 69 2.95 -4.46 12.64
C ARG A 69 4.40 -4.98 12.65
N GLU A 70 5.32 -4.20 13.20
CA GLU A 70 6.72 -4.56 13.40
C GLU A 70 6.88 -5.52 14.59
N GLU A 71 6.16 -5.28 15.69
CA GLU A 71 6.08 -6.19 16.83
C GLU A 71 5.47 -7.55 16.43
N LYS A 72 4.41 -7.53 15.58
CA LYS A 72 3.83 -8.76 15.01
C LYS A 72 4.70 -9.43 13.95
N LYS A 73 5.74 -8.76 13.43
CA LYS A 73 6.78 -9.33 12.55
C LYS A 73 7.96 -9.89 13.34
N ALA A 74 8.28 -9.33 14.52
CA ALA A 74 9.29 -9.86 15.43
C ALA A 74 8.86 -11.18 16.12
N GLY A 75 7.54 -11.44 16.21
CA GLY A 75 7.00 -12.73 16.64
C GLY A 75 6.96 -13.83 15.56
N ILE A 76 7.41 -13.55 14.32
CA ILE A 76 7.51 -14.55 13.25
C ILE A 76 8.98 -14.60 12.81
N SER A 77 9.77 -15.37 13.55
CA SER A 77 11.08 -15.84 13.10
C SER A 77 10.98 -16.44 11.68
N PRO A 78 12.02 -16.30 10.84
CA PRO A 78 12.05 -16.85 9.50
C PRO A 78 12.24 -18.37 9.60
N ALA A 79 11.16 -19.13 9.74
CA ALA A 79 11.19 -20.53 9.38
C ALA A 79 11.13 -20.61 7.85
N ALA A 80 12.21 -21.14 7.28
CA ALA A 80 12.37 -21.51 5.89
C ALA A 80 11.19 -22.33 5.33
N SER A 81 11.23 -22.55 4.01
CA SER A 81 10.45 -23.48 3.19
C SER A 81 9.14 -22.97 2.58
N VAL A 82 9.27 -22.17 1.51
CA VAL A 82 8.45 -22.40 0.31
C VAL A 82 9.30 -23.19 -0.69
N SER A 83 9.30 -24.51 -0.54
CA SER A 83 9.48 -25.41 -1.68
C SER A 83 8.10 -25.61 -2.31
N PRO A 84 7.83 -25.16 -3.55
CA PRO A 84 6.60 -25.51 -4.23
C PRO A 84 6.81 -26.90 -4.86
N SER A 85 6.45 -27.97 -4.15
CA SER A 85 6.32 -29.28 -4.77
C SER A 85 5.31 -30.13 -4.02
N ALA A 86 4.04 -29.93 -4.36
CA ALA A 86 3.02 -30.96 -4.22
C ALA A 86 2.37 -31.16 -5.60
N SER A 87 3.07 -31.90 -6.46
CA SER A 87 2.44 -32.60 -7.58
C SER A 87 1.51 -33.66 -6.99
N PRO A 88 0.24 -33.77 -7.43
CA PRO A 88 -0.57 -34.93 -7.09
C PRO A 88 -0.01 -36.10 -7.88
N ARG A 89 0.36 -37.18 -7.19
CA ARG A 89 0.80 -38.42 -7.84
C ARG A 89 -0.20 -39.51 -7.49
N THR A 90 -0.93 -39.93 -8.54
CA THR A 90 -1.64 -41.20 -8.78
C THR A 90 -2.45 -41.81 -7.65
#